data_AF-A0A5S5MBR1-F1
#
_entry.id   AF-A0A5S5MBR1-F1
#
_cell.length_a   1.000
_cell.length_b   1.000
_cell.length_c   1.000
_cell.angle_alpha   90.00
_cell.angle_beta   90.00
_cell.angle_gamma   90.00
#
_symmetry.space_group_name_H-M   'P 1'
#
loop_
_entity.id
_entity.type
_entity.pdbx_description
1 polymer ?
#
loop_
_entity_poly.entity_id
_entity_poly.type
_entity_poly.pdbx_seq_one_letter_code
_entity_poly.pdbx_strand_id
1 'polypeptide(L)'
;MKNNPQIANAREKYMSFTQDEHMREAYNSHIRWKRDHDSALFLAEQKGLETGTVKGRHEEKFQTIMELLDFNMKPEEIARITRLSPEKVKAVIAAGDKGLDLLMEDDATRH
;
A
#
# COMPACT_ATOMS: atom_id res chain seq x y z
N MET A 1 -7.40 -28.86 48.35
CA MET A 1 -6.79 -27.69 47.67
C MET A 1 -6.96 -26.49 48.59
N LYS A 2 -5.92 -26.12 49.35
CA LYS A 2 -5.98 -25.07 50.37
C LYS A 2 -5.96 -23.69 49.71
N ASN A 3 -6.86 -22.81 50.16
CA ASN A 3 -6.92 -21.38 49.82
C ASN A 3 -5.54 -20.73 50.00
N ASN A 4 -4.84 -20.47 48.90
CA ASN A 4 -3.62 -19.67 48.92
C ASN A 4 -4.04 -18.19 48.93
N PRO A 5 -3.77 -17.44 50.03
CA PRO A 5 -4.22 -16.06 50.19
C PRO A 5 -3.68 -15.11 49.11
N GLN A 6 -2.54 -15.43 48.49
CA GLN A 6 -2.00 -14.61 47.39
C GLN A 6 -2.82 -14.76 46.09
N ILE A 7 -3.35 -15.95 45.81
CA ILE A 7 -4.22 -16.18 44.64
C ILE A 7 -5.58 -15.49 44.86
N ALA A 8 -6.08 -15.49 46.09
CA ALA A 8 -7.31 -14.77 46.43
C ALA A 8 -7.16 -13.24 46.27
N ASN A 9 -6.06 -12.66 46.76
CA ASN A 9 -5.79 -11.23 46.66
C ASN A 9 -5.59 -10.76 45.20
N ALA A 10 -4.89 -11.56 44.38
CA ALA A 10 -4.73 -11.29 42.96
C ALA A 10 -6.08 -11.30 42.22
N ARG A 11 -6.98 -12.24 42.56
CA ARG A 11 -8.31 -12.34 41.96
C ARG A 11 -9.24 -11.20 42.40
N GLU A 12 -9.15 -10.76 43.65
CA GLU A 12 -9.92 -9.65 44.21
C GLU A 12 -9.48 -8.31 43.60
N LYS A 13 -8.16 -8.08 43.47
CA LYS A 13 -7.62 -6.93 42.73
C LYS A 13 -8.04 -6.96 41.26
N TYR A 14 -7.95 -8.11 40.61
CA TYR A 14 -8.42 -8.29 39.23
C TYR A 14 -9.92 -8.00 39.11
N MET A 15 -10.76 -8.52 40.02
CA MET A 15 -12.21 -8.25 40.05
C MET A 15 -12.51 -6.76 40.27
N SER A 16 -11.83 -6.09 41.20
CA SER A 16 -12.01 -4.65 41.46
C SER A 16 -11.58 -3.79 40.27
N PHE A 17 -10.49 -4.18 39.57
CA PHE A 17 -10.04 -3.53 38.34
C PHE A 17 -11.03 -3.73 37.18
N THR A 18 -11.72 -4.88 37.13
CA THR A 18 -12.77 -5.15 36.14
C THR A 18 -14.13 -4.51 36.46
N GLN A 19 -14.36 -4.12 37.72
CA GLN A 19 -15.58 -3.44 38.18
C GLN A 19 -15.47 -1.92 38.16
N ASP A 20 -14.25 -1.36 38.18
CA ASP A 20 -14.00 0.08 37.98
C ASP A 20 -14.17 0.43 36.49
N GLU A 21 -15.28 1.11 36.19
CA GLU A 21 -15.68 1.47 34.83
C GLU A 21 -14.64 2.36 34.14
N HIS A 22 -14.01 3.28 34.88
CA HIS A 22 -12.98 4.17 34.33
C HIS A 22 -11.70 3.42 33.98
N MET A 23 -11.28 2.47 34.82
CA MET A 23 -10.10 1.63 34.53
C MET A 23 -10.35 0.70 33.35
N ARG A 24 -11.56 0.14 33.24
CA ARG A 24 -11.97 -0.68 32.11
C ARG A 24 -12.03 0.14 30.82
N GLU A 25 -12.55 1.36 30.87
CA GLU A 25 -12.59 2.27 29.73
C GLU A 25 -11.18 2.68 29.28
N ALA A 26 -10.30 3.05 30.22
CA ALA A 26 -8.90 3.39 29.94
C ALA A 26 -8.15 2.22 29.29
N TYR A 27 -8.33 0.99 29.81
CA TYR A 27 -7.76 -0.22 29.22
C TYR A 27 -8.31 -0.46 27.80
N ASN A 28 -9.63 -0.41 27.62
CA ASN A 28 -10.26 -0.61 26.32
C ASN A 28 -9.82 0.45 25.31
N SER A 29 -9.71 1.72 25.73
CA SER A 29 -9.24 2.83 24.91
C SER A 29 -7.80 2.60 24.46
N HIS A 30 -6.92 2.17 25.37
CA HIS A 30 -5.54 1.83 25.03
C HIS A 30 -5.45 0.68 24.02
N ILE A 31 -6.24 -0.38 24.20
CA ILE A 31 -6.28 -1.50 23.25
C ILE A 31 -6.82 -1.06 21.89
N ARG A 32 -7.84 -0.19 21.85
CA ARG A 32 -8.36 0.39 20.61
C ARG A 32 -7.31 1.23 19.90
N TRP A 33 -6.66 2.16 20.61
CA TRP A 33 -5.59 2.98 20.05
C TRP A 33 -4.47 2.14 19.46
N LYS A 34 -4.03 1.08 20.16
CA LYS A 34 -2.99 0.17 19.65
C LYS A 34 -3.45 -0.53 18.37
N ARG A 35 -4.69 -1.02 18.34
CA ARG A 35 -5.26 -1.65 17.14
C ARG A 35 -5.41 -0.68 15.98
N ASP A 36 -5.84 0.55 16.25
CA ASP A 36 -5.99 1.59 15.24
C ASP A 36 -4.63 1.99 14.67
N HIS A 37 -3.60 2.10 15.52
CA HIS A 37 -2.22 2.33 15.10
C HIS A 37 -1.69 1.20 14.21
N ASP A 38 -1.83 -0.06 14.66
CA ASP A 38 -1.40 -1.24 13.90
C ASP A 38 -2.13 -1.32 12.56
N SER A 39 -3.43 -1.02 12.55
CA SER A 39 -4.26 -0.98 11.34
C SER A 39 -3.83 0.13 10.40
N ALA A 40 -3.55 1.33 10.92
CA ALA A 40 -3.08 2.46 10.13
C ALA A 40 -1.73 2.16 9.47
N LEU A 41 -0.81 1.54 10.21
CA LEU A 41 0.49 1.12 9.69
C LEU A 41 0.32 0.07 8.57
N PHE A 42 -0.47 -0.96 8.82
CA PHE A 42 -0.76 -1.99 7.81
C PHE A 42 -1.36 -1.40 6.53
N LEU A 43 -2.34 -0.49 6.65
CA LEU A 43 -2.94 0.17 5.50
C LEU A 43 -1.95 1.07 4.76
N ALA A 44 -1.05 1.75 5.47
CA ALA A 44 -0.01 2.55 4.85
C ALA A 44 0.98 1.69 4.05
N GLU A 45 1.39 0.54 4.59
CA GLU A 45 2.25 -0.41 3.90
C GLU A 45 1.58 -0.98 2.64
N GLN A 46 0.31 -1.41 2.75
CA GLN A 46 -0.44 -1.91 1.60
C GLN A 46 -0.58 -0.87 0.49
N LYS A 47 -0.92 0.38 0.84
CA LYS A 47 -0.98 1.49 -0.13
C LYS A 47 0.38 1.78 -0.76
N GLY A 48 1.44 1.73 0.04
CA GLY A 48 2.82 1.91 -0.44
C GLY A 48 3.22 0.83 -1.44
N LEU A 49 2.91 -0.43 -1.14
CA LEU A 49 3.16 -1.57 -2.02
C LEU A 49 2.35 -1.49 -3.33
N GLU A 50 1.07 -1.14 -3.24
CA GLU A 50 0.21 -0.94 -4.40
C GLU A 50 0.76 0.17 -5.30
N THR A 51 1.06 1.33 -4.72
CA THR A 51 1.63 2.47 -5.45
C THR A 51 2.97 2.11 -6.08
N GLY A 52 3.84 1.42 -5.35
CA GLY A 52 5.14 0.97 -5.86
C GLY A 52 5.02 -0.03 -7.00
N THR A 53 4.06 -0.96 -6.92
CA THR A 53 3.81 -1.96 -7.97
C THR A 53 3.29 -1.30 -9.25
N VAL A 54 2.41 -0.32 -9.12
CA VAL A 54 1.90 0.46 -10.27
C VAL A 54 3.04 1.26 -10.91
N LYS A 55 3.81 2.02 -10.12
CA LYS A 55 4.97 2.78 -10.62
C LYS A 55 5.98 1.89 -11.35
N GLY A 56 6.39 0.77 -10.74
CA GLY A 56 7.34 -0.15 -11.34
C GLY A 56 6.86 -0.75 -12.67
N ARG A 57 5.55 -0.96 -12.82
CA ARG A 57 4.96 -1.41 -14.09
C ARG A 57 5.06 -0.34 -15.19
N HIS A 58 4.84 0.94 -14.85
CA HIS A 58 4.98 2.02 -15.82
C HIS A 58 6.45 2.27 -16.19
N GLU A 59 7.36 2.19 -15.22
CA GLU A 59 8.81 2.29 -15.44
C GLU A 59 9.32 1.19 -16.38
N GLU A 60 8.92 -0.07 -16.13
CA GLU A 60 9.29 -1.21 -16.99
C GLU A 60 8.77 -1.04 -18.42
N LYS A 61 7.51 -0.60 -18.58
CA LYS A 61 6.96 -0.28 -19.90
C LYS A 61 7.72 0.84 -20.59
N PHE A 62 8.05 1.92 -19.89
CA PHE A 62 8.78 3.04 -20.45
C PHE A 62 10.16 2.59 -20.96
N GLN A 63 10.92 1.87 -20.13
CA GLN A 63 12.22 1.31 -20.50
C GLN A 63 12.11 0.39 -21.71
N THR A 64 11.11 -0.50 -21.72
CA THR A 64 10.85 -1.40 -22.86
C THR A 64 10.57 -0.61 -24.15
N ILE A 65 9.79 0.48 -24.09
CA ILE A 65 9.52 1.32 -25.28
C ILE A 65 10.83 1.93 -25.81
N MET A 66 11.66 2.50 -24.92
CA MET A 66 12.92 3.14 -25.31
C MET A 66 13.90 2.11 -25.91
N GLU A 67 14.06 0.95 -25.28
CA GLU A 67 14.94 -0.12 -25.78
C GLU A 67 14.49 -0.63 -27.15
N LEU A 68 13.20 -0.88 -27.34
CA LEU A 68 12.68 -1.36 -28.64
C LEU A 68 12.79 -0.29 -29.73
N LEU A 69 12.68 0.98 -29.37
CA LEU A 69 12.93 2.10 -30.27
C LEU A 69 14.40 2.15 -30.70
N ASP A 70 15.33 1.91 -29.77
CA ASP A 70 16.77 1.83 -30.07
C ASP A 70 17.09 0.65 -31.02
N PHE A 71 16.31 -0.43 -30.95
CA PHE A 71 16.34 -1.53 -31.95
C PHE A 71 15.64 -1.18 -33.27
N ASN A 72 15.27 0.08 -33.48
CA ASN A 72 14.66 0.60 -34.70
C ASN A 72 13.31 -0.07 -35.04
N MET A 73 12.59 -0.58 -34.04
CA MET A 73 11.23 -1.10 -34.21
C MET A 73 10.24 0.03 -34.46
N LYS A 74 9.18 -0.27 -35.21
CA LYS A 74 8.15 0.73 -35.50
C LYS A 74 7.24 0.92 -34.27
N PRO A 75 6.73 2.14 -34.02
CA PRO A 75 5.81 2.40 -32.92
C PRO A 75 4.59 1.47 -32.88
N GLU A 76 4.09 1.04 -34.04
CA GLU A 76 2.97 0.10 -34.16
C GLU A 76 3.31 -1.31 -33.64
N GLU A 77 4.56 -1.76 -33.78
CA GLU A 77 5.05 -3.05 -33.29
C GLU A 77 5.31 -2.98 -31.78
N ILE A 78 5.93 -1.89 -31.33
CA ILE A 78 6.17 -1.59 -29.91
C ILE A 78 4.85 -1.55 -29.13
N ALA A 79 3.81 -0.95 -29.70
CA ALA A 79 2.46 -0.90 -29.12
C ALA A 79 1.89 -2.29 -28.87
N ARG A 80 2.11 -3.24 -29.79
CA ARG A 80 1.67 -4.64 -29.63
C ARG A 80 2.40 -5.36 -28.50
N ILE A 81 3.71 -5.11 -28.33
CA ILE A 81 4.53 -5.74 -27.29
C ILE A 81 4.16 -5.19 -25.90
N THR A 82 4.07 -3.87 -25.79
CA THR A 82 3.84 -3.16 -24.51
C THR A 82 2.36 -3.06 -24.12
N ARG A 83 1.47 -3.55 -25.00
CA ARG A 83 0.01 -3.53 -24.85
C ARG A 83 -0.51 -2.10 -24.61
N LEU A 84 -0.02 -1.17 -25.41
CA LEU A 84 -0.44 0.23 -25.45
C LEU A 84 -1.04 0.54 -26.82
N SER A 85 -1.72 1.68 -26.94
CA SER A 85 -2.12 2.15 -28.27
C SER A 85 -0.93 2.74 -29.02
N PRO A 86 -0.90 2.65 -30.37
CA PRO A 86 0.14 3.29 -31.17
C PRO A 86 0.29 4.79 -30.91
N GLU A 87 -0.83 5.49 -30.65
CA GLU A 87 -0.84 6.92 -30.33
C GLU A 87 -0.12 7.18 -29.00
N LYS A 88 -0.36 6.35 -27.99
CA LYS A 88 0.29 6.49 -26.68
C LYS A 88 1.78 6.23 -26.78
N VAL A 89 2.20 5.19 -27.50
CA VAL A 89 3.62 4.90 -27.75
C VAL A 89 4.30 6.07 -28.46
N LYS A 90 3.67 6.62 -29.51
CA LYS A 90 4.19 7.80 -30.21
C LYS A 90 4.32 9.02 -29.28
N ALA A 91 3.34 9.25 -28.41
CA ALA A 91 3.37 10.34 -27.44
C ALA A 91 4.51 10.16 -26.41
N VAL A 92 4.70 8.94 -25.89
CA VAL A 92 5.79 8.61 -24.96
C VAL A 92 7.15 8.83 -25.62
N ILE A 93 7.33 8.33 -26.83
CA ILE A 93 8.57 8.52 -27.60
C ILE A 93 8.83 10.01 -27.86
N ALA A 94 7.81 10.76 -28.28
CA ALA A 94 7.93 12.20 -28.54
C ALA A 94 8.27 13.01 -27.27
N ALA A 95 7.83 12.54 -26.10
CA ALA A 95 8.07 13.18 -24.81
C ALA A 95 9.47 12.87 -24.21
N GLY A 96 10.20 11.87 -24.75
CA GLY A 96 11.52 11.48 -24.26
C GLY A 96 11.50 11.13 -22.77
N ASP A 97 12.37 11.75 -21.98
CA ASP A 97 12.49 11.55 -20.53
C ASP A 97 11.17 11.79 -19.76
N LYS A 98 10.28 12.65 -20.28
CA LYS A 98 8.97 12.93 -19.70
C LYS A 98 7.88 11.93 -20.12
N GLY A 99 8.22 10.96 -20.96
CA GLY A 99 7.27 9.96 -21.45
C GLY A 99 6.74 9.04 -20.34
N LEU A 100 7.49 8.86 -19.25
CA LEU A 100 7.04 8.10 -18.08
C LEU A 100 5.80 8.72 -17.42
N ASP A 101 5.77 10.06 -17.30
CA ASP A 101 4.65 10.78 -16.68
C ASP A 101 3.34 10.53 -17.45
N LEU A 102 3.42 10.50 -18.78
CA LEU A 102 2.27 10.19 -19.64
C LEU A 102 1.72 8.79 -19.37
N LEU A 103 2.55 7.81 -19.02
CA LEU A 103 2.08 6.47 -18.69
C LEU A 103 1.40 6.42 -17.32
N MET A 104 1.79 7.29 -16.38
CA MET A 104 1.24 7.34 -15.02
C MET A 104 -0.08 8.12 -14.92
N GLU A 105 -0.29 9.13 -15.77
CA GLU A 105 -1.53 9.93 -15.80
C GLU A 105 -2.78 9.11 -16.22
N ASP A 106 -2.62 8.09 -17.07
CA ASP A 106 -3.73 7.27 -17.55
C ASP A 106 -4.37 6.39 -16.45
N ASP A 107 -3.60 5.98 -15.44
CA ASP A 107 -4.13 5.19 -14.32
C ASP A 107 -4.61 6.09 -13.16
N ALA A 108 -4.07 7.31 -13.03
CA ALA A 108 -4.57 8.30 -12.06
C ALA A 108 -6.01 8.77 -12.36
N THR A 109 -6.46 8.66 -13.61
CA THR A 109 -7.82 9.06 -14.04
C THR A 109 -8.86 7.93 -13.96
N ARG A 110 -8.47 6.72 -13.51
CA ARG A 110 -9.36 5.54 -13.42
C ARG A 110 -9.93 5.25 -12.02
N HIS A 111 -9.67 6.11 -11.03
CA HIS A 111 -10.12 5.93 -9.64
C HIS A 111 -11.07 7.04 -9.19
#